data_AF-A0A7C6LGV9-F1
#
_entry.id   AF-A0A7C6LGV9-F1
#
_cell.length_a   1.000
_cell.length_b   1.000
_cell.length_c   1.000
_cell.angle_alpha   90.00
_cell.angle_beta   90.00
_cell.angle_gamma   90.00
#
_symmetry.space_group_name_H-M   'P 1'
#
loop_
_entity.id
_entity.type
_entity.pdbx_description
1 polymer ?
#
loop_
_entity_poly.entity_id
_entity_poly.type
_entity_poly.pdbx_seq_one_letter_code
_entity_poly.pdbx_strand_id
1 'polypeptide(L)'
;MNEKQRYYANLERQQAAESFLRQQGLPRSGKGDVDPVEELYAEMGQRTFAAFQNCLDWLANIGGRRSELEGGADRERLEEAVTKAVSTCLKDLTQDLATVKEQFGKLETMMSNLEAGIRRIDKYTLEAFRQLSETKAEVEAGQQALVAGKAASGRRMAREDARRMALEAARRMAENNKTLSLAAIAREAGLKYGQIVYAFGNKDNFFSELQREMEMMTPGSGEEANEESAQEAVAGGEIISAS
;
A
#
# COMPACT_ATOMS: atom_id res chain seq x y z
N MET A 1 71.73 21.20 -21.18
CA MET A 1 70.33 21.69 -21.39
C MET A 1 69.69 21.91 -20.03
N ASN A 2 69.12 23.10 -19.79
CA ASN A 2 68.53 23.46 -18.48
C ASN A 2 67.26 22.62 -18.20
N GLU A 3 67.02 22.26 -16.94
CA GLU A 3 65.82 21.48 -16.52
C GLU A 3 64.50 22.18 -16.91
N LYS A 4 64.47 23.52 -16.84
CA LYS A 4 63.34 24.31 -17.32
C LYS A 4 63.08 24.11 -18.82
N GLN A 5 64.14 24.00 -19.63
CA GLN A 5 64.00 23.75 -21.07
C GLN A 5 63.45 22.36 -21.37
N ARG A 6 63.78 21.35 -20.55
CA ARG A 6 63.20 20.00 -20.66
C ARG A 6 61.72 19.98 -20.27
N TYR A 7 61.34 20.71 -19.23
CA TYR A 7 59.95 20.84 -18.80
C TYR A 7 59.08 21.46 -19.90
N TYR A 8 59.51 22.57 -20.49
CA TYR A 8 58.77 23.22 -21.58
C TYR A 8 58.75 22.38 -22.86
N ALA A 9 59.83 21.67 -23.19
CA ALA A 9 59.84 20.73 -24.32
C ALA A 9 58.86 19.56 -24.13
N ASN A 10 58.67 19.07 -22.91
CA ASN A 10 57.68 18.04 -22.61
C ASN A 10 56.26 18.60 -22.64
N LEU A 11 56.04 19.81 -22.15
CA LEU A 11 54.75 20.49 -22.19
C LEU A 11 54.31 20.79 -23.64
N GLU A 12 55.24 21.24 -24.48
CA GLU A 12 55.00 21.45 -25.92
C GLU A 12 54.69 20.13 -26.65
N ARG A 13 55.40 19.04 -26.32
CA ARG A 13 55.09 17.70 -26.85
C ARG A 13 53.70 17.22 -26.43
N GLN A 14 53.28 17.49 -25.20
CA GLN A 14 51.96 17.14 -24.70
C GLN A 14 50.87 17.95 -25.42
N GLN A 15 51.06 19.26 -25.58
CA GLN A 15 50.13 20.11 -26.33
C GLN A 15 50.07 19.76 -27.82
N ALA A 16 51.21 19.37 -28.42
CA ALA A 16 51.26 18.88 -29.79
C ALA A 16 50.50 17.55 -29.95
N ALA A 17 50.59 16.65 -28.97
CA ALA A 17 49.82 15.40 -28.96
C ALA A 17 48.31 15.65 -28.79
N GLU A 18 47.92 16.57 -27.90
CA GLU A 18 46.51 16.96 -27.70
C GLU A 18 45.90 17.64 -28.94
N SER A 19 46.66 18.51 -29.59
CA SER A 19 46.21 19.19 -30.82
C SER A 19 46.17 18.25 -32.02
N PHE A 20 47.07 17.28 -32.10
CA PHE A 20 47.04 16.19 -33.09
C PHE A 20 45.78 15.33 -32.90
N LEU A 21 45.45 14.92 -31.67
CA LEU A 21 44.22 14.19 -31.35
C LEU A 21 42.96 14.97 -31.72
N ARG A 22 43.00 16.30 -31.56
CA ARG A 22 41.89 17.21 -31.91
C ARG A 22 41.74 17.41 -33.43
N GLN A 23 42.84 17.40 -34.19
CA GLN A 23 42.82 17.49 -35.66
C GLN A 23 42.48 16.15 -36.34
N GLN A 24 42.79 15.02 -35.71
CA GLN A 24 42.49 13.69 -36.25
C GLN A 24 41.01 13.31 -36.19
N GLY A 25 40.14 14.22 -35.73
CA GLY A 25 38.69 14.06 -35.82
C GLY A 25 38.15 12.90 -35.00
N LEU A 26 38.82 12.49 -33.91
CA LEU A 26 38.19 11.59 -32.95
C LEU A 26 36.99 12.33 -32.32
N PRO A 27 35.76 11.85 -32.56
CA PRO A 27 34.58 12.54 -32.09
C PRO A 27 34.52 12.46 -30.57
N ARG A 28 34.44 13.62 -29.91
CA ARG A 28 33.88 13.70 -28.56
C ARG A 28 32.42 13.25 -28.66
N SER A 29 32.12 12.08 -28.12
CA SER A 29 30.78 11.61 -27.76
C SER A 29 29.76 11.56 -28.91
N GLY A 30 29.70 10.42 -29.59
CA GLY A 30 28.59 10.08 -30.48
C GLY A 30 28.69 8.64 -30.98
N LYS A 31 28.04 7.70 -30.28
CA LYS A 31 27.83 6.30 -30.67
C LYS A 31 29.10 5.48 -30.95
N GLY A 32 29.66 4.94 -29.89
CA GLY A 32 30.50 3.74 -29.91
C GLY A 32 30.67 3.32 -28.46
N ASP A 33 30.09 2.18 -28.09
CA ASP A 33 30.31 1.51 -26.81
C ASP A 33 31.81 1.26 -26.64
N VAL A 34 32.53 2.20 -26.03
CA VAL A 34 33.78 1.88 -25.38
C VAL A 34 33.39 1.60 -23.94
N ASP A 35 33.61 0.36 -23.51
CA ASP A 35 33.27 -0.07 -22.16
C ASP A 35 33.99 0.87 -21.18
N PRO A 36 33.28 1.55 -20.26
CA PRO A 36 33.90 2.45 -19.28
C PRO A 36 35.00 1.76 -18.45
N VAL A 37 34.95 0.43 -18.36
CA VAL A 37 36.01 -0.38 -17.75
C VAL A 37 37.27 -0.40 -18.62
N GLU A 38 37.14 -0.52 -19.94
CA GLU A 38 38.25 -0.54 -20.90
C GLU A 38 38.96 0.82 -20.98
N GLU A 39 38.20 1.93 -20.91
CA GLU A 39 38.75 3.28 -20.82
C GLU A 39 39.54 3.48 -19.51
N LEU A 40 39.01 3.00 -18.38
CA LEU A 40 39.69 3.07 -17.09
C LEU A 40 40.97 2.20 -17.07
N TYR A 41 40.94 1.01 -17.68
CA TYR A 41 42.10 0.15 -17.82
C TYR A 41 43.18 0.80 -18.70
N ALA A 42 42.79 1.44 -19.81
CA ALA A 42 43.71 2.15 -20.68
C ALA A 42 44.36 3.35 -19.96
N GLU A 43 43.59 4.14 -19.23
CA GLU A 43 44.09 5.28 -18.46
C GLU A 43 45.03 4.84 -17.33
N MET A 44 44.67 3.78 -16.60
CA MET A 44 45.52 3.21 -15.55
C MET A 44 46.80 2.62 -16.15
N GLY A 45 46.73 1.96 -17.29
CA GLY A 45 47.89 1.44 -18.03
C GLY A 45 48.84 2.54 -18.46
N GLN A 46 48.34 3.66 -18.98
CA GLN A 46 49.16 4.81 -19.36
C GLN A 46 49.82 5.48 -18.16
N ARG A 47 49.09 5.66 -17.05
CA ARG A 47 49.62 6.27 -15.82
C ARG A 47 50.69 5.40 -15.17
N THR A 48 50.48 4.09 -15.11
CA THR A 48 51.48 3.14 -14.58
C THR A 48 52.71 3.08 -15.47
N PHE A 49 52.55 3.00 -16.79
CA PHE A 49 53.67 3.06 -17.74
C PHE A 49 54.50 4.34 -17.58
N ALA A 50 53.85 5.50 -17.48
CA ALA A 50 54.53 6.78 -17.26
C ALA A 50 55.29 6.83 -15.91
N ALA A 51 54.71 6.27 -14.85
CA ALA A 51 55.38 6.16 -13.55
C ALA A 51 56.63 5.26 -13.63
N PHE A 52 56.53 4.10 -14.28
CA PHE A 52 57.68 3.22 -14.51
C PHE A 52 58.76 3.88 -15.36
N GLN A 53 58.38 4.59 -16.42
CA GLN A 53 59.32 5.34 -17.26
C GLN A 53 60.08 6.39 -16.45
N ASN A 54 59.39 7.13 -15.58
CA ASN A 54 60.01 8.11 -14.69
C ASN A 54 60.96 7.47 -13.67
N CYS A 55 60.63 6.30 -13.12
CA CYS A 55 61.53 5.55 -12.24
C CYS A 55 62.79 5.08 -12.99
N LEU A 56 62.64 4.60 -14.23
CA LEU A 56 63.76 4.19 -15.07
C LEU A 56 64.63 5.38 -15.48
N ASP A 57 64.03 6.53 -15.81
CA ASP A 57 64.75 7.77 -16.11
C ASP A 57 65.50 8.31 -14.88
N TRP A 58 64.93 8.17 -13.69
CA TRP A 58 65.62 8.49 -12.43
C TRP A 58 66.82 7.57 -12.19
N LEU A 59 66.64 6.26 -12.36
CA LEU A 59 67.73 5.27 -12.26
C LEU A 59 68.81 5.49 -13.34
N ALA A 60 68.41 5.84 -14.57
CA ALA A 60 69.33 6.16 -15.66
C ALA A 60 70.11 7.45 -15.39
N ASN A 61 69.49 8.47 -14.80
CA ASN A 61 70.18 9.70 -14.38
C ASN A 61 71.15 9.47 -13.21
N ILE A 62 70.86 8.51 -12.32
CA ILE A 62 71.80 8.06 -11.30
C ILE A 62 72.96 7.28 -11.93
N GLY A 63 72.67 6.43 -12.91
CA GLY A 63 73.67 5.71 -13.69
C GLY A 63 74.52 6.60 -14.61
N GLY A 64 73.99 7.75 -15.07
CA GLY A 64 74.71 8.72 -15.88
C GLY A 64 75.71 9.56 -15.07
N ARG A 65 75.38 9.89 -13.81
CA ARG A 65 76.32 10.55 -12.88
C ARG A 65 77.43 9.62 -12.37
N ARG A 66 77.30 8.29 -12.54
CA ARG A 66 78.37 7.32 -12.21
C ARG A 66 79.61 7.47 -13.09
N SER A 67 79.51 8.07 -14.26
CA SER A 67 80.66 8.19 -15.18
C SER A 67 81.61 9.35 -14.84
N GLU A 68 81.27 10.23 -13.89
CA GLU A 68 82.07 11.41 -13.54
C GLU A 68 82.65 11.37 -12.10
N LEU A 69 82.31 10.36 -11.28
CA LEU A 69 82.63 10.34 -9.85
C LEU A 69 83.32 9.04 -9.43
N GLU A 70 84.65 9.05 -9.48
CA GLU A 70 85.57 7.94 -9.18
C GLU A 70 85.85 7.75 -7.66
N GLY A 71 84.86 7.98 -6.79
CA GLY A 71 85.02 7.94 -5.33
C GLY A 71 84.12 6.92 -4.62
N GLY A 72 84.72 5.92 -3.95
CA GLY A 72 83.98 4.85 -3.25
C GLY A 72 83.01 5.31 -2.15
N ALA A 73 83.26 6.47 -1.52
CA ALA A 73 82.41 7.02 -0.46
C ALA A 73 81.06 7.54 -0.98
N ASP A 74 80.99 8.03 -2.23
CA ASP A 74 79.73 8.52 -2.82
C ASP A 74 78.87 7.37 -3.35
N ARG A 75 79.47 6.22 -3.67
CA ARG A 75 78.75 4.99 -4.01
C ARG A 75 77.99 4.43 -2.80
N GLU A 76 78.64 4.38 -1.64
CA GLU A 76 78.02 3.90 -0.41
C GLU A 76 76.86 4.81 0.03
N ARG A 77 77.04 6.14 -0.08
CA ARG A 77 75.98 7.12 0.17
C ARG A 77 74.81 7.02 -0.80
N LEU A 78 75.08 6.72 -2.08
CA LEU A 78 74.04 6.51 -3.07
C LEU A 78 73.28 5.21 -2.82
N GLU A 79 73.98 4.11 -2.52
CA GLU A 79 73.36 2.84 -2.15
C GLU A 79 72.51 3.00 -0.89
N GLU A 80 72.97 3.76 0.10
CA GLU A 80 72.18 4.09 1.30
C GLU A 80 70.97 4.98 0.98
N ALA A 81 71.12 5.99 0.12
CA ALA A 81 70.02 6.86 -0.29
C ALA A 81 68.95 6.10 -1.10
N VAL A 82 69.35 5.22 -2.01
CA VAL A 82 68.44 4.37 -2.78
C VAL A 82 67.76 3.36 -1.86
N THR A 83 68.50 2.67 -1.01
CA THR A 83 67.94 1.71 -0.05
C THR A 83 66.94 2.39 0.88
N LYS A 84 67.27 3.59 1.37
CA LYS A 84 66.38 4.39 2.20
C LYS A 84 65.13 4.82 1.45
N ALA A 85 65.26 5.37 0.23
CA ALA A 85 64.12 5.79 -0.58
C ALA A 85 63.18 4.62 -0.92
N VAL A 86 63.73 3.47 -1.32
CA VAL A 86 62.97 2.25 -1.59
C VAL A 86 62.29 1.73 -0.31
N SER A 87 63.00 1.72 0.81
CA SER A 87 62.44 1.26 2.08
C SER A 87 61.29 2.15 2.58
N THR A 88 61.40 3.47 2.37
CA THR A 88 60.33 4.43 2.72
C THR A 88 59.13 4.24 1.79
N CYS A 89 59.36 4.15 0.47
CA CYS A 89 58.29 3.94 -0.50
C CYS A 89 57.55 2.61 -0.27
N LEU A 90 58.27 1.53 0.05
CA LEU A 90 57.65 0.25 0.39
C LEU A 90 56.81 0.33 1.67
N LYS A 91 57.28 1.08 2.70
CA LYS A 91 56.50 1.30 3.92
C LYS A 91 55.22 2.07 3.64
N ASP A 92 55.31 3.17 2.90
CA ASP A 92 54.16 3.98 2.53
C ASP A 92 53.15 3.15 1.71
N LEU A 93 53.63 2.37 0.73
CA LEU A 93 52.78 1.47 -0.06
C LEU A 93 52.09 0.41 0.80
N THR A 94 52.80 -0.18 1.78
CA THR A 94 52.17 -1.15 2.70
C THR A 94 51.11 -0.51 3.59
N GLN A 95 51.30 0.74 3.99
CA GLN A 95 50.33 1.50 4.78
C GLN A 95 49.10 1.88 3.94
N ASP A 96 49.30 2.28 2.69
CA ASP A 96 48.21 2.56 1.76
C ASP A 96 47.41 1.30 1.46
N LEU A 97 48.07 0.16 1.21
CA LEU A 97 47.40 -1.13 1.02
C LEU A 97 46.62 -1.58 2.27
N ALA A 98 47.14 -1.33 3.47
CA ALA A 98 46.40 -1.60 4.70
C ALA A 98 45.13 -0.73 4.81
N THR A 99 45.23 0.54 4.43
CA THR A 99 44.08 1.47 4.40
C THR A 99 43.04 1.04 3.38
N VAL A 100 43.46 0.66 2.18
CA VAL A 100 42.56 0.13 1.13
C VAL A 100 41.89 -1.16 1.60
N LYS A 101 42.62 -2.07 2.25
CA LYS A 101 42.06 -3.29 2.85
C LYS A 101 40.99 -2.97 3.90
N GLU A 102 41.23 -1.98 4.76
CA GLU A 102 40.25 -1.54 5.76
C GLU A 102 38.99 -0.98 5.10
N GLN A 103 39.15 -0.18 4.04
CA GLN A 103 38.02 0.35 3.27
C GLN A 103 37.20 -0.76 2.60
N PHE A 104 37.86 -1.76 2.02
CA PHE A 104 37.18 -2.95 1.49
C PHE A 104 36.41 -3.72 2.57
N GLY A 105 36.98 -3.90 3.77
CA GLY A 105 36.27 -4.52 4.89
C GLY A 105 35.04 -3.74 5.35
N LYS A 106 35.11 -2.40 5.35
CA LYS A 106 33.95 -1.53 5.62
C LYS A 106 32.87 -1.68 4.54
N LEU A 107 33.26 -1.69 3.27
CA LEU A 107 32.34 -1.89 2.15
C LEU A 107 31.66 -3.25 2.20
N GLU A 108 32.39 -4.32 2.50
CA GLU A 108 31.84 -5.67 2.67
C GLU A 108 30.79 -5.70 3.80
N THR A 109 31.10 -5.05 4.93
CA THR A 109 30.15 -4.92 6.05
C THR A 109 28.91 -4.12 5.65
N MET A 110 29.09 -3.02 4.92
CA MET A 110 27.97 -2.22 4.40
C MET A 110 27.10 -3.02 3.43
N MET A 111 27.71 -3.82 2.53
CA MET A 111 26.98 -4.69 1.61
C MET A 111 26.18 -5.76 2.35
N SER A 112 26.77 -6.40 3.36
CA SER A 112 26.06 -7.38 4.20
C SER A 112 24.85 -6.76 4.92
N ASN A 113 25.03 -5.55 5.47
CA ASN A 113 23.94 -4.80 6.10
C ASN A 113 22.85 -4.39 5.11
N LEU A 114 23.24 -4.00 3.90
CA LEU A 114 22.32 -3.63 2.82
C LEU A 114 21.53 -4.85 2.35
N GLU A 115 22.19 -6.00 2.16
CA GLU A 115 21.54 -7.26 1.83
C GLU A 115 20.52 -7.67 2.91
N ALA A 116 20.91 -7.59 4.19
CA ALA A 116 19.99 -7.84 5.30
C ALA A 116 18.81 -6.86 5.31
N GLY A 117 19.05 -5.58 4.98
CA GLY A 117 18.01 -4.57 4.81
C GLY A 117 17.02 -4.91 3.69
N ILE A 118 17.52 -5.30 2.51
CA ILE A 118 16.71 -5.73 1.37
C ILE A 118 15.84 -6.92 1.74
N ARG A 119 16.41 -7.96 2.37
CA ARG A 119 15.65 -9.15 2.81
C ARG A 119 14.55 -8.80 3.82
N ARG A 120 14.79 -7.82 4.70
CA ARG A 120 13.75 -7.34 5.64
C ARG A 120 12.64 -6.59 4.91
N ILE A 121 12.98 -5.71 3.96
CA ILE A 121 11.99 -4.98 3.16
C ILE A 121 11.11 -5.95 2.38
N ASP A 122 11.71 -6.96 1.75
CA ASP A 122 10.98 -8.01 1.02
C ASP A 122 10.01 -8.76 1.95
N LYS A 123 10.46 -9.16 3.14
CA LYS A 123 9.60 -9.80 4.15
C LYS A 123 8.41 -8.91 4.55
N TYR A 124 8.65 -7.65 4.90
CA TYR A 124 7.55 -6.73 5.28
C TYR A 124 6.60 -6.44 4.13
N THR A 125 7.13 -6.38 2.90
CA THR A 125 6.32 -6.17 1.70
C THR A 125 5.40 -7.38 1.46
N LEU A 126 5.92 -8.60 1.58
CA LEU A 126 5.13 -9.83 1.48
C LEU A 126 4.11 -9.95 2.62
N GLU A 127 4.46 -9.59 3.85
CA GLU A 127 3.54 -9.55 4.99
C GLU A 127 2.41 -8.53 4.77
N ALA A 128 2.72 -7.35 4.24
CA ALA A 128 1.72 -6.33 3.90
C ALA A 128 0.77 -6.82 2.81
N PHE A 129 1.27 -7.48 1.76
CA PHE A 129 0.41 -8.09 0.73
C PHE A 129 -0.49 -9.18 1.28
N ARG A 130 0.03 -10.01 2.20
CA ARG A 130 -0.77 -11.04 2.87
C ARG A 130 -1.88 -10.43 3.72
N GLN A 131 -1.58 -9.42 4.54
CA GLN A 131 -2.58 -8.72 5.35
C GLN A 131 -3.64 -8.03 4.49
N LEU A 132 -3.24 -7.42 3.36
CA LEU A 132 -4.19 -6.84 2.40
C LEU A 132 -5.09 -7.90 1.76
N SER A 133 -4.56 -9.09 1.47
CA SER A 133 -5.37 -10.19 0.93
C SER A 133 -6.35 -10.75 1.96
N GLU A 134 -5.92 -10.89 3.23
CA GLU A 134 -6.76 -11.37 4.34
C GLU A 134 -7.88 -10.38 4.63
N THR A 135 -7.56 -9.08 4.76
CA THR A 135 -8.57 -8.02 4.96
C THR A 135 -9.53 -7.92 3.79
N LYS A 136 -9.07 -8.07 2.54
CA LYS A 136 -9.95 -8.10 1.37
C LYS A 136 -10.89 -9.30 1.40
N ALA A 137 -10.39 -10.49 1.76
CA ALA A 137 -11.21 -11.69 1.89
C ALA A 137 -12.27 -11.57 3.00
N GLU A 138 -11.92 -10.97 4.14
CA GLU A 138 -12.88 -10.69 5.22
C GLU A 138 -13.97 -9.71 4.81
N VAL A 139 -13.61 -8.64 4.08
CA VAL A 139 -14.56 -7.67 3.54
C VAL A 139 -15.49 -8.32 2.51
N GLU A 140 -14.95 -9.14 1.61
CA GLU A 140 -15.76 -9.88 0.62
C GLU A 140 -16.70 -10.90 1.28
N ALA A 141 -16.23 -11.64 2.29
CA ALA A 141 -17.05 -12.56 3.07
C ALA A 141 -18.16 -11.82 3.84
N GLY A 142 -17.84 -10.69 4.46
CA GLY A 142 -18.81 -9.83 5.15
C GLY A 142 -19.86 -9.25 4.19
N GLN A 143 -19.46 -8.82 3.00
CA GLN A 143 -20.37 -8.34 1.96
C GLN A 143 -21.28 -9.46 1.44
N GLN A 144 -20.75 -10.67 1.21
CA GLN A 144 -21.56 -11.82 0.80
C GLN A 144 -22.56 -12.23 1.89
N ALA A 145 -22.17 -12.19 3.17
CA ALA A 145 -23.08 -12.44 4.29
C ALA A 145 -24.19 -11.37 4.40
N LEU A 146 -23.86 -10.09 4.17
CA LEU A 146 -24.84 -8.99 4.13
C LEU A 146 -25.80 -9.10 2.94
N VAL A 147 -25.31 -9.52 1.77
CA VAL A 147 -26.14 -9.75 0.57
C VAL A 147 -27.03 -10.97 0.75
N ALA A 148 -26.52 -12.08 1.32
CA ALA A 148 -27.31 -13.26 1.65
C ALA A 148 -28.39 -12.95 2.71
N GLY A 149 -28.05 -12.16 3.74
CA GLY A 149 -29.01 -11.69 4.75
C GLY A 149 -30.09 -10.75 4.17
N LYS A 150 -29.73 -9.87 3.24
CA LYS A 150 -30.70 -9.02 2.52
C LYS A 150 -31.57 -9.80 1.52
N ALA A 151 -31.02 -10.82 0.86
CA ALA A 151 -31.78 -11.68 -0.06
C ALA A 151 -32.82 -12.53 0.69
N ALA A 152 -32.54 -12.95 1.93
CA ALA A 152 -33.50 -13.62 2.80
C ALA A 152 -34.63 -12.69 3.29
N SER A 153 -34.34 -11.40 3.53
CA SER A 153 -35.33 -10.39 3.92
C SER A 153 -36.21 -9.87 2.77
N GLY A 154 -35.92 -10.29 1.52
CA GLY A 154 -36.60 -9.84 0.30
C GLY A 154 -37.63 -10.82 -0.26
N ARG A 155 -38.08 -11.84 0.49
CA ARG A 155 -39.24 -12.64 0.05
C ARG A 155 -40.43 -11.70 -0.07
N ARG A 156 -40.79 -11.39 -1.32
CA ARG A 156 -42.07 -10.77 -1.68
C ARG A 156 -43.15 -11.60 -0.99
N MET A 157 -43.69 -11.09 0.11
CA MET A 157 -44.80 -11.73 0.80
C MET A 157 -45.90 -11.95 -0.24
N ALA A 158 -46.38 -13.18 -0.37
CA ALA A 158 -47.39 -13.50 -1.36
C ALA A 158 -48.61 -12.60 -1.12
N ARG A 159 -49.24 -12.15 -2.22
CA ARG A 159 -50.38 -11.23 -2.16
C ARG A 159 -51.47 -11.72 -1.18
N GLU A 160 -51.65 -13.03 -1.11
CA GLU A 160 -52.61 -13.72 -0.23
C GLU A 160 -52.23 -13.66 1.25
N ASP A 161 -50.95 -13.80 1.59
CA ASP A 161 -50.48 -13.69 2.98
C ASP A 161 -50.65 -12.27 3.51
N ALA A 162 -50.36 -11.26 2.68
CA ALA A 162 -50.58 -9.86 3.01
C ALA A 162 -52.07 -9.55 3.21
N ARG A 163 -52.98 -10.21 2.46
CA ARG A 163 -54.43 -10.08 2.67
C ARG A 163 -54.86 -10.66 4.02
N ARG A 164 -54.45 -11.90 4.30
CA ARG A 164 -54.80 -12.59 5.56
C ARG A 164 -54.34 -11.80 6.78
N MET A 165 -53.06 -11.36 6.78
CA MET A 165 -52.50 -10.60 7.91
C MET A 165 -53.19 -9.25 8.11
N ALA A 166 -53.56 -8.55 7.04
CA ALA A 166 -54.25 -7.26 7.14
C ALA A 166 -55.70 -7.41 7.68
N LEU A 167 -56.44 -8.43 7.25
CA LEU A 167 -57.81 -8.69 7.72
C LEU A 167 -57.82 -9.15 9.19
N GLU A 168 -56.91 -10.04 9.58
CA GLU A 168 -56.77 -10.46 10.99
C GLU A 168 -56.39 -9.28 11.91
N ALA A 169 -55.46 -8.42 11.50
CA ALA A 169 -55.11 -7.24 12.27
C ALA A 169 -56.28 -6.25 12.40
N ALA A 170 -57.03 -6.06 11.33
CA ALA A 170 -58.19 -5.19 11.34
C ALA A 170 -59.34 -5.73 12.20
N ARG A 171 -59.56 -7.05 12.24
CA ARG A 171 -60.48 -7.69 13.20
C ARG A 171 -60.07 -7.40 14.65
N ARG A 172 -58.81 -7.66 15.00
CA ARG A 172 -58.31 -7.38 16.36
C ARG A 172 -58.46 -5.90 16.73
N MET A 173 -58.29 -5.00 15.77
CA MET A 173 -58.52 -3.58 16.00
C MET A 173 -60.00 -3.23 16.20
N ALA A 174 -60.91 -3.88 15.47
CA ALA A 174 -62.35 -3.70 15.60
C ALA A 174 -62.88 -4.21 16.96
N GLU A 175 -62.44 -5.40 17.38
CA GLU A 175 -62.78 -5.99 18.68
C GLU A 175 -62.34 -5.11 19.87
N ASN A 176 -61.20 -4.43 19.72
CA ASN A 176 -60.64 -3.55 20.74
C ASN A 176 -61.16 -2.09 20.64
N ASN A 177 -62.21 -1.82 19.86
CA ASN A 177 -62.77 -0.48 19.61
C ASN A 177 -61.72 0.57 19.19
N LYS A 178 -60.66 0.15 18.48
CA LYS A 178 -59.61 1.06 17.97
C LYS A 178 -60.02 1.67 16.64
N THR A 179 -59.47 2.82 16.30
CA THR A 179 -59.77 3.51 15.04
C THR A 179 -59.25 2.72 13.83
N LEU A 180 -60.18 2.30 12.98
CA LEU A 180 -59.89 1.52 11.77
C LEU A 180 -59.40 2.44 10.64
N SER A 181 -58.09 2.66 10.59
CA SER A 181 -57.43 3.33 9.46
C SER A 181 -56.40 2.41 8.82
N LEU A 182 -56.24 2.51 7.49
CA LEU A 182 -55.32 1.64 6.74
C LEU A 182 -53.87 1.74 7.26
N ALA A 183 -53.45 2.93 7.71
CA ALA A 183 -52.14 3.16 8.30
C ALA A 183 -51.99 2.57 9.70
N ALA A 184 -53.06 2.52 10.49
CA ALA A 184 -53.04 1.87 11.80
C ALA A 184 -53.05 0.34 11.63
N ILE A 185 -53.85 -0.19 10.71
CA ILE A 185 -53.90 -1.62 10.36
C ILE A 185 -52.56 -2.09 9.79
N ALA A 186 -51.92 -1.30 8.94
CA ALA A 186 -50.57 -1.61 8.43
C ALA A 186 -49.55 -1.76 9.56
N ARG A 187 -49.58 -0.86 10.55
CA ARG A 187 -48.70 -0.92 11.72
C ARG A 187 -49.01 -2.13 12.60
N GLU A 188 -50.28 -2.42 12.83
CA GLU A 188 -50.72 -3.57 13.63
C GLU A 188 -50.35 -4.90 12.95
N ALA A 189 -50.45 -4.99 11.62
CA ALA A 189 -50.10 -6.16 10.84
C ALA A 189 -48.59 -6.31 10.57
N GLY A 190 -47.76 -5.34 10.95
CA GLY A 190 -46.35 -5.30 10.58
C GLY A 190 -46.08 -5.16 9.07
N LEU A 191 -47.06 -4.64 8.33
CA LEU A 191 -47.02 -4.47 6.88
C LEU A 191 -46.78 -3.01 6.48
N LYS A 192 -46.21 -2.79 5.30
CA LYS A 192 -46.15 -1.45 4.70
C LYS A 192 -47.51 -1.10 4.08
N TYR A 193 -47.90 0.17 4.17
CA TYR A 193 -49.13 0.70 3.55
C TYR A 193 -49.29 0.27 2.08
N GLY A 194 -48.22 0.39 1.29
CA GLY A 194 -48.22 -0.01 -0.12
C GLY A 194 -48.43 -1.51 -0.36
N GLN A 195 -48.10 -2.38 0.60
CA GLN A 195 -48.35 -3.83 0.48
C GLN A 195 -49.84 -4.14 0.64
N ILE A 196 -50.54 -3.44 1.53
CA ILE A 196 -52.00 -3.57 1.68
C ILE A 196 -52.69 -3.03 0.43
N VAL A 197 -52.29 -1.85 -0.07
CA VAL A 197 -52.86 -1.29 -1.31
C VAL A 197 -52.59 -2.22 -2.50
N TYR A 198 -51.39 -2.80 -2.62
CA TYR A 198 -51.11 -3.78 -3.68
C TYR A 198 -51.93 -5.07 -3.53
N ALA A 199 -52.14 -5.54 -2.30
CA ALA A 199 -52.91 -6.74 -2.01
C ALA A 199 -54.39 -6.57 -2.39
N PHE A 200 -55.02 -5.47 -2.00
CA PHE A 200 -56.47 -5.23 -2.18
C PHE A 200 -56.81 -4.34 -3.39
N GLY A 201 -55.80 -3.77 -4.05
CA GLY A 201 -55.93 -2.87 -5.21
C GLY A 201 -56.28 -1.43 -4.81
N ASN A 202 -57.29 -1.25 -3.97
CA ASN A 202 -57.72 0.05 -3.46
C ASN A 202 -58.17 -0.05 -2.00
N LYS A 203 -58.16 1.08 -1.29
CA LYS A 203 -58.61 1.22 0.10
C LYS A 203 -60.08 0.79 0.27
N ASP A 204 -60.94 1.14 -0.68
CA ASP A 204 -62.37 0.84 -0.59
C ASP A 204 -62.62 -0.68 -0.67
N ASN A 205 -61.91 -1.38 -1.56
CA ASN A 205 -61.99 -2.84 -1.65
C ASN A 205 -61.60 -3.53 -0.36
N PHE A 206 -60.59 -3.01 0.34
CA PHE A 206 -60.18 -3.55 1.66
C PHE A 206 -61.30 -3.40 2.70
N PHE A 207 -61.91 -2.22 2.81
CA PHE A 207 -62.99 -2.00 3.79
C PHE A 207 -64.27 -2.74 3.42
N SER A 208 -64.59 -2.89 2.13
CA SER A 208 -65.71 -3.73 1.68
C SER A 208 -65.50 -5.21 1.98
N GLU A 209 -64.29 -5.74 1.78
CA GLU A 209 -63.95 -7.12 2.16
C GLU A 209 -63.99 -7.31 3.67
N LEU A 210 -63.47 -6.35 4.45
CA LEU A 210 -63.54 -6.34 5.91
C LEU A 210 -65.00 -6.36 6.40
N GLN A 211 -65.84 -5.48 5.87
CA GLN A 211 -67.25 -5.39 6.26
C GLN A 211 -67.99 -6.69 5.96
N ARG A 212 -67.81 -7.22 4.75
CA ARG A 212 -68.38 -8.50 4.34
C ARG A 212 -67.94 -9.65 5.25
N GLU A 213 -66.68 -9.63 5.68
CA GLU A 213 -66.11 -10.65 6.56
C GLU A 213 -66.58 -10.51 8.01
N MET A 214 -66.82 -9.29 8.51
CA MET A 214 -67.44 -9.07 9.82
C MET A 214 -68.92 -9.47 9.82
N GLU A 215 -69.67 -9.13 8.76
CA GLU A 215 -71.08 -9.52 8.60
C GLU A 215 -71.25 -11.04 8.55
N MET A 216 -70.31 -11.78 7.94
CA MET A 216 -70.32 -13.25 7.92
C MET A 216 -69.95 -13.91 9.27
N MET A 217 -69.36 -13.16 10.21
CA MET A 217 -68.95 -13.67 11.53
C MET A 217 -69.98 -13.41 12.63
N THR A 218 -71.02 -12.60 12.36
CA THR A 218 -72.19 -12.42 13.23
C THR A 218 -73.43 -13.12 12.64
N PRO A 219 -73.72 -14.39 13.00
CA PRO A 219 -75.01 -14.97 12.71
C PRO A 219 -76.02 -14.58 13.80
N GLY A 220 -77.05 -13.81 13.42
CA GLY A 220 -78.36 -13.82 14.09
C GLY A 220 -78.59 -12.84 15.24
N SER A 221 -79.06 -11.62 14.92
CA SER A 221 -80.13 -10.99 15.69
C SER A 221 -81.46 -11.28 14.98
N GLY A 222 -82.04 -12.44 15.29
CA GLY A 222 -83.43 -12.75 15.00
C GLY A 222 -84.27 -12.49 16.25
N GLU A 223 -85.41 -11.82 16.07
CA GLU A 223 -86.46 -11.62 17.06
C GLU A 223 -86.94 -12.94 17.67
N GLU A 224 -87.23 -12.95 18.98
CA GLU A 224 -88.48 -13.51 19.52
C GLU A 224 -88.70 -13.03 20.96
N ALA A 225 -89.88 -12.48 21.20
CA ALA A 225 -90.41 -12.05 22.48
C ALA A 225 -90.89 -13.26 23.30
N ASN A 226 -90.83 -13.18 24.64
CA ASN A 226 -91.85 -13.81 25.47
C ASN A 226 -92.08 -13.05 26.77
N GLU A 227 -93.36 -12.81 27.05
CA GLU A 227 -93.91 -12.14 28.21
C GLU A 227 -93.93 -13.05 29.47
N GLU A 228 -94.06 -12.37 30.61
CA GLU A 228 -94.77 -12.80 31.81
C GLU A 228 -94.09 -13.74 32.84
N SER A 229 -93.62 -13.12 33.92
CA SER A 229 -93.88 -13.58 35.30
C SER A 229 -93.92 -12.37 36.22
N ALA A 230 -95.12 -12.05 36.70
CA ALA A 230 -95.41 -11.06 37.72
C ALA A 230 -95.02 -11.54 39.15
N GLN A 231 -95.06 -10.59 40.09
CA GLN A 231 -95.05 -10.65 41.57
C GLN A 231 -93.77 -10.08 42.21
N GLU A 232 -93.75 -8.81 42.65
CA GLU A 232 -94.37 -8.26 43.89
C GLU A 232 -93.44 -8.46 45.11
N ALA A 233 -92.76 -7.38 45.54
CA ALA A 233 -92.74 -6.88 46.94
C ALA A 233 -91.58 -5.89 47.21
N VAL A 234 -91.96 -4.62 47.42
CA VAL A 234 -91.65 -3.75 48.58
C VAL A 234 -90.20 -3.51 49.04
N ALA A 235 -89.92 -2.20 49.18
CA ALA A 235 -88.93 -1.48 50.02
C ALA A 235 -87.78 -0.85 49.22
N GLY A 236 -87.48 0.44 49.25
CA GLY A 236 -87.97 1.56 50.06
C GLY A 236 -86.92 2.68 50.04
N GLY A 237 -87.36 3.93 50.18
CA GLY A 237 -86.56 5.11 50.56
C GLY A 237 -85.70 5.72 49.44
N GLU A 238 -86.01 6.88 48.86
CA GLU A 238 -86.09 8.25 49.41
C GLU A 238 -84.82 9.09 49.10
N ILE A 239 -85.05 10.15 48.31
CA ILE A 239 -84.63 11.58 48.46
C ILE A 239 -83.11 11.85 48.47
N ILE A 240 -82.57 12.75 47.64
CA ILE A 240 -82.39 14.22 47.85
C ILE A 240 -81.81 14.77 46.52
N SER A 241 -82.54 15.48 45.64
CA SER A 241 -82.78 16.95 45.54
C SER A 241 -81.60 17.81 46.04
N ALA A 242 -80.93 18.65 45.26
CA ALA A 242 -81.39 19.97 44.80
C ALA A 242 -80.13 20.62 44.16
N SER A 243 -80.24 21.25 42.99
CA SER A 243 -80.35 22.73 42.81
C SER A 243 -79.16 23.52 43.34
#